data_AF-A0A250I7R3-F1
#
_entry.id   AF-A0A250I7R3-F1
#
_cell.length_a   1.000
_cell.length_b   1.000
_cell.length_c   1.000
_cell.angle_alpha   90.00
_cell.angle_beta   90.00
_cell.angle_gamma   90.00
#
_symmetry.space_group_name_H-M   'P 1'
#
loop_
_entity.id
_entity.type
_entity.pdbx_description
1 polymer ?
#
loop_
_entity_poly.entity_id
_entity_poly.type
_entity_poly.pdbx_seq_one_letter_code
_entity_poly.pdbx_strand_id
1 'polypeptide(L)'
;MGPTEVSERERRPECKPRRVPPKGGNKLHNTCADGIKFNAYRGANALVNGKAFDALQVVAGVLWEVKTDNYDSYPLELQDIVVRKHVRDFLFERELARACGFDFRVGVRSAAHKKALEYAEPALENLIVVMDWC
;
A
#
# COMPACT_ATOMS: atom_id res chain seq x y z
N MET A 1 39.03 5.78 16.70
CA MET A 1 37.62 5.97 16.33
C MET A 1 37.15 4.69 15.68
N GLY A 2 36.25 3.94 16.32
CA GLY A 2 35.74 2.67 15.79
C GLY A 2 34.90 2.89 14.52
N PRO A 3 34.66 1.84 13.71
CA PRO A 3 33.85 1.96 12.51
C PRO A 3 32.44 2.43 12.90
N THR A 4 31.97 3.50 12.27
CA THR A 4 30.58 3.95 12.35
C THR A 4 29.71 2.77 11.92
N GLU A 5 28.85 2.30 12.82
CA GLU A 5 27.93 1.21 12.55
C GLU A 5 26.91 1.68 11.51
N VAL A 6 27.17 1.33 10.24
CA VAL A 6 26.33 1.67 9.11
C VAL A 6 24.98 0.99 9.31
N SER A 7 23.91 1.78 9.42
CA SER A 7 22.57 1.26 9.69
C SER A 7 22.16 0.22 8.63
N GLU A 8 21.34 -0.77 8.97
CA GLU A 8 20.88 -1.78 7.99
C GLU A 8 20.21 -1.14 6.76
N ARG A 9 19.62 0.04 6.93
CA ARG A 9 19.01 0.83 5.86
C ARG A 9 20.02 1.46 4.91
N GLU A 10 21.23 1.77 5.38
CA GLU A 10 22.35 2.21 4.55
C GLU A 10 23.02 1.05 3.81
N ARG A 11 22.92 -0.18 4.34
CA ARG A 11 23.39 -1.41 3.66
C ARG A 11 22.49 -1.87 2.52
N ARG A 12 21.26 -1.37 2.45
CA ARG A 12 20.24 -1.75 1.46
C ARG A 12 19.67 -0.52 0.75
N PRO A 13 20.37 0.01 -0.28
CA PRO A 13 19.96 1.24 -0.95
C PRO A 13 18.56 1.15 -1.58
N GLU A 14 18.11 -0.06 -1.94
CA GLU A 14 16.76 -0.33 -2.42
C GLU A 14 15.66 -0.07 -1.36
N CYS A 15 16.02 -0.10 -0.06
CA CYS A 15 15.10 0.17 1.04
C CYS A 15 15.00 1.65 1.41
N LYS A 16 15.81 2.52 0.80
CA LYS A 16 15.67 3.97 0.95
C LYS A 16 14.51 4.44 0.07
N PRO A 17 13.43 5.02 0.64
CA PRO A 17 12.32 5.50 -0.17
C PRO A 17 12.76 6.54 -1.18
N ARG A 18 12.27 6.40 -2.40
CA ARG A 18 12.45 7.36 -3.49
C ARG A 18 11.10 7.82 -4.00
N ARG A 19 10.91 9.13 -4.09
CA ARG A 19 9.73 9.72 -4.72
C ARG A 19 9.82 9.48 -6.23
N VAL A 20 8.80 8.85 -6.82
CA VAL A 20 8.71 8.61 -8.27
C VAL A 20 7.35 9.05 -8.81
N PRO A 21 7.22 9.40 -10.09
CA PRO A 21 5.92 9.74 -10.68
C PRO A 21 4.90 8.61 -10.48
N PRO A 22 3.59 8.94 -10.31
CA PRO A 22 2.54 7.93 -10.24
C PRO A 22 2.52 7.06 -11.49
N LYS A 23 2.22 5.77 -11.31
CA LYS A 23 2.02 4.85 -12.43
C LYS A 23 0.61 5.02 -12.99
N GLY A 24 0.43 5.93 -13.95
CA GLY A 24 -0.84 6.14 -14.67
C GLY A 24 -1.55 7.46 -14.35
N GLY A 25 -2.83 7.57 -14.74
CA GLY A 25 -3.59 8.82 -14.77
C GLY A 25 -5.00 8.76 -14.15
N ASN A 26 -5.28 7.79 -13.28
CA ASN A 26 -6.58 7.71 -12.60
C ASN A 26 -6.67 8.82 -11.53
N LYS A 27 -7.45 9.88 -11.83
CA LYS A 27 -7.63 11.03 -10.93
C LYS A 27 -8.20 10.64 -9.57
N LEU A 28 -9.15 9.70 -9.52
CA LEU A 28 -9.74 9.25 -8.26
C LEU A 28 -8.70 8.54 -7.41
N HIS A 29 -7.96 7.59 -8.00
CA HIS A 29 -6.87 6.89 -7.33
C HIS A 29 -5.85 7.84 -6.70
N ASN A 30 -5.36 8.81 -7.49
CA ASN A 30 -4.39 9.78 -7.01
C ASN A 30 -4.98 10.66 -5.90
N THR A 31 -6.23 11.10 -6.03
CA THR A 31 -6.92 11.87 -4.99
C THR A 31 -6.97 11.11 -3.67
N CYS A 32 -7.31 9.81 -3.72
CA CYS A 32 -7.43 8.99 -2.53
C CYS A 32 -6.07 8.70 -1.87
N ALA A 33 -5.03 8.42 -2.68
CA ALA A 33 -3.66 8.25 -2.18
C ALA A 33 -3.09 9.54 -1.58
N ASP A 34 -3.36 10.69 -2.18
CA ASP A 34 -2.91 12.00 -1.68
C ASP A 34 -3.64 12.41 -0.39
N GLY A 35 -4.88 11.93 -0.23
CA GLY A 35 -5.70 12.12 0.97
C GLY A 35 -5.16 11.42 2.22
N ILE A 36 -4.27 10.42 2.09
CA ILE A 36 -3.67 9.72 3.23
C ILE A 36 -2.97 10.74 4.14
N LYS A 37 -3.37 10.72 5.43
CA LYS A 37 -2.85 11.66 6.43
C LYS A 37 -1.33 11.48 6.57
N PHE A 38 -0.60 12.59 6.51
CA PHE A 38 0.86 12.62 6.59
C PHE A 38 1.57 11.79 5.50
N ASN A 39 0.96 11.64 4.32
CA ASN A 39 1.66 11.13 3.14
C ASN A 39 2.83 12.06 2.78
N ALA A 40 4.05 11.58 2.94
CA ALA A 40 5.26 12.34 2.64
C ALA A 40 5.45 12.59 1.15
N TYR A 41 4.88 11.74 0.30
CA TYR A 41 5.05 11.77 -1.16
C TYR A 41 3.76 12.11 -1.90
N ARG A 42 2.91 13.01 -1.38
CA ARG A 42 1.73 13.51 -2.11
C ARG A 42 2.08 13.91 -3.56
N GLY A 43 1.20 13.55 -4.48
CA GLY A 43 1.34 13.68 -5.93
C GLY A 43 2.35 12.71 -6.56
N ALA A 44 2.77 11.67 -5.84
CA ALA A 44 3.79 10.72 -6.27
C ALA A 44 3.67 9.37 -5.54
N ASN A 45 4.42 8.40 -6.02
CA ASN A 45 4.55 7.09 -5.41
C ASN A 45 5.87 6.97 -4.64
N ALA A 46 5.91 6.07 -3.66
CA ALA A 46 7.10 5.69 -2.91
C ALA A 46 7.72 4.42 -3.49
N LEU A 47 8.85 4.58 -4.19
CA LEU A 47 9.65 3.45 -4.65
C LEU A 47 10.49 2.91 -3.49
N VAL A 48 10.18 1.69 -3.06
CA VAL A 48 10.89 0.92 -2.02
C VAL A 48 10.98 -0.53 -2.48
N ASN A 49 12.16 -1.13 -2.36
CA ASN A 49 12.42 -2.53 -2.71
C ASN A 49 11.96 -2.91 -4.12
N GLY A 50 12.14 -2.01 -5.09
CA GLY A 50 11.71 -2.20 -6.48
C GLY A 50 10.21 -1.99 -6.76
N LYS A 51 9.36 -1.77 -5.74
CA LYS A 51 7.93 -1.47 -5.91
C LYS A 51 7.62 0.00 -5.63
N ALA A 52 6.77 0.59 -6.47
CA ALA A 52 6.21 1.92 -6.27
C ALA A 52 4.85 1.79 -5.54
N PHE A 53 4.86 2.04 -4.23
CA PHE A 53 3.68 2.12 -3.37
C PHE A 53 2.99 3.48 -3.51
N ASP A 54 1.70 3.56 -3.24
CA ASP A 54 0.89 4.75 -3.52
C ASP A 54 1.08 5.87 -2.50
N ALA A 55 1.50 5.55 -1.27
CA ALA A 55 1.86 6.54 -0.27
C ALA A 55 2.89 6.03 0.74
N LEU A 56 3.49 6.97 1.46
CA LEU A 56 4.44 6.70 2.54
C LEU A 56 4.16 7.62 3.74
N GLN A 57 3.95 7.04 4.91
CA GLN A 57 3.96 7.76 6.19
C GLN A 57 5.33 7.58 6.84
N VAL A 58 6.27 8.49 6.57
CA VAL A 58 7.69 8.35 6.97
C VAL A 58 7.88 8.13 8.47
N VAL A 59 7.15 8.89 9.32
CA VAL A 59 7.28 8.80 10.78
C VAL A 59 6.73 7.48 11.32
N ALA A 60 5.60 7.02 10.79
CA ALA A 60 4.99 5.76 11.20
C ALA A 60 5.68 4.54 10.56
N GLY A 61 6.51 4.74 9.54
CA GLY A 61 7.14 3.66 8.79
C GLY A 61 6.15 2.82 7.98
N VAL A 62 5.06 3.40 7.47
CA VAL A 62 3.99 2.67 6.76
C VAL A 62 4.01 2.99 5.26
N LEU A 63 4.05 1.94 4.44
CA LEU A 63 3.79 2.00 2.99
C LEU A 63 2.34 1.62 2.70
N TRP A 64 1.75 2.28 1.70
CA TRP A 64 0.33 2.11 1.37
C TRP A 64 0.13 1.68 -0.07
N GLU A 65 -0.86 0.82 -0.28
CA GLU A 65 -1.49 0.56 -1.57
C GLU A 65 -2.96 1.02 -1.52
N VAL A 66 -3.48 1.60 -2.60
CA VAL A 66 -4.84 2.16 -2.67
C VAL A 66 -5.65 1.44 -3.74
N LYS A 67 -6.88 1.05 -3.40
CA LYS A 67 -7.86 0.50 -4.34
C LYS A 67 -9.11 1.36 -4.37
N THR A 68 -9.39 1.90 -5.56
CA THR A 68 -10.56 2.73 -5.81
C THR A 68 -11.67 2.02 -6.57
N ASP A 69 -11.61 0.69 -6.62
CA ASP A 69 -12.65 -0.16 -7.20
C ASP A 69 -14.04 0.19 -6.66
N ASN A 70 -15.03 0.20 -7.56
CA ASN A 70 -16.43 0.26 -7.16
C ASN A 70 -16.93 -1.16 -6.84
N TYR A 71 -16.28 -1.81 -5.88
CA TYR A 71 -16.42 -3.23 -5.58
C TYR A 71 -17.89 -3.65 -5.41
N ASP A 72 -18.68 -2.83 -4.72
CA ASP A 72 -20.08 -3.11 -4.40
C ASP A 72 -20.98 -3.18 -5.64
N SER A 73 -20.55 -2.58 -6.76
CA SER A 73 -21.27 -2.59 -8.03
C SER A 73 -20.93 -3.79 -8.92
N TYR A 74 -19.91 -4.56 -8.57
CA TYR A 74 -19.47 -5.68 -9.39
C TYR A 74 -20.41 -6.88 -9.25
N PRO A 75 -20.65 -7.64 -10.33
CA PRO A 75 -21.23 -8.98 -10.24
C PRO A 75 -20.41 -9.87 -9.29
N LEU A 76 -21.04 -10.86 -8.65
CA LEU A 76 -20.41 -11.71 -7.65
C LEU A 76 -19.16 -12.44 -8.19
N GLU A 77 -19.20 -12.85 -9.45
CA GLU A 77 -18.08 -13.51 -10.13
C GLU A 77 -16.87 -12.57 -10.24
N LEU A 78 -17.11 -11.28 -10.54
CA LEU A 78 -16.05 -10.30 -10.63
C LEU A 78 -15.53 -9.90 -9.24
N GLN A 79 -16.41 -9.85 -8.22
CA GLN A 79 -16.00 -9.63 -6.83
C GLN A 79 -15.00 -10.69 -6.36
N ASP A 80 -15.27 -11.97 -6.65
CA ASP A 80 -14.38 -13.08 -6.29
C ASP A 80 -13.02 -12.99 -7.03
N ILE A 81 -13.03 -12.70 -8.34
CA ILE A 81 -11.80 -12.50 -9.12
C ILE A 81 -10.95 -11.36 -8.55
N VAL A 82 -11.59 -10.23 -8.23
CA VAL A 82 -10.91 -9.04 -7.68
C VAL A 82 -10.31 -9.35 -6.30
N VAL A 83 -11.07 -10.00 -5.41
CA VAL A 83 -10.57 -10.40 -4.08
C VAL A 83 -9.37 -11.33 -4.20
N ARG A 84 -9.44 -12.39 -5.01
CA ARG A 84 -8.32 -13.33 -5.19
C ARG A 84 -7.07 -12.64 -5.72
N LYS A 85 -7.23 -11.73 -6.69
CA LYS A 85 -6.11 -10.94 -7.22
C LYS A 85 -5.51 -10.05 -6.13
N HIS A 86 -6.34 -9.30 -5.43
CA HIS A 86 -5.91 -8.36 -4.41
C HIS A 86 -5.23 -9.06 -3.23
N VAL A 87 -5.76 -10.18 -2.75
CA VAL A 87 -5.11 -10.99 -1.70
C VAL A 87 -3.68 -11.36 -2.10
N ARG A 88 -3.50 -11.93 -3.29
CA ARG A 88 -2.16 -12.33 -3.77
C ARG A 88 -1.22 -11.13 -3.87
N ASP A 89 -1.68 -10.03 -4.45
CA ASP A 89 -0.87 -8.84 -4.63
C ASP A 89 -0.49 -8.24 -3.26
N PHE A 90 -1.43 -8.09 -2.34
CA PHE A 90 -1.17 -7.52 -1.01
C PHE A 90 -0.24 -8.35 -0.15
N LEU A 91 -0.32 -9.68 -0.20
CA LEU A 91 0.62 -10.53 0.52
C LEU A 91 2.05 -10.34 0.00
N PHE A 92 2.23 -10.30 -1.32
CA PHE A 92 3.55 -10.05 -1.91
C PHE A 92 4.09 -8.65 -1.57
N GLU A 93 3.24 -7.64 -1.66
CA GLU A 93 3.61 -6.25 -1.41
C GLU A 93 3.92 -5.98 0.07
N ARG A 94 3.17 -6.61 0.97
CA ARG A 94 3.45 -6.63 2.41
C ARG A 94 4.84 -7.18 2.67
N GLU A 95 5.20 -8.32 2.08
CA GLU A 95 6.52 -8.91 2.30
C GLU A 95 7.65 -8.04 1.72
N LEU A 96 7.43 -7.36 0.58
CA LEU A 96 8.38 -6.37 0.06
C LEU A 96 8.61 -5.19 1.02
N ALA A 97 7.54 -4.68 1.63
CA ALA A 97 7.59 -3.60 2.61
C ALA A 97 8.33 -4.05 3.88
N ARG A 98 7.95 -5.21 4.44
CA ARG A 98 8.53 -5.77 5.67
C ARG A 98 9.99 -6.13 5.51
N ALA A 99 10.39 -6.62 4.34
CA ALA A 99 11.80 -6.86 4.05
C ALA A 99 12.63 -5.58 4.23
N CYS A 100 12.08 -4.39 4.00
CA CYS A 100 12.75 -3.10 4.20
C CYS A 100 12.42 -2.41 5.54
N GLY A 101 11.79 -3.10 6.49
CA GLY A 101 11.46 -2.59 7.81
C GLY A 101 10.26 -1.63 7.85
N PHE A 102 9.40 -1.65 6.82
CA PHE A 102 8.15 -0.89 6.82
C PHE A 102 6.97 -1.78 7.20
N ASP A 103 5.99 -1.19 7.89
CA ASP A 103 4.64 -1.73 7.95
C ASP A 103 3.90 -1.46 6.63
N PHE A 104 2.78 -2.15 6.41
CA PHE A 104 2.02 -2.10 5.17
C PHE A 104 0.52 -1.97 5.44
N ARG A 105 -0.15 -1.07 4.72
CA ARG A 105 -1.60 -0.86 4.79
C ARG A 105 -2.21 -0.78 3.41
N VAL A 106 -3.49 -1.14 3.33
CA VAL A 106 -4.27 -1.03 2.10
C VAL A 106 -5.47 -0.13 2.36
N GLY A 107 -5.64 0.88 1.52
CA GLY A 107 -6.85 1.70 1.48
C GLY A 107 -7.87 1.13 0.50
N VAL A 108 -9.11 0.92 0.94
CA VAL A 108 -10.25 0.55 0.07
C VAL A 108 -11.41 1.52 0.27
N ARG A 109 -12.31 1.61 -0.72
CA ARG A 109 -13.50 2.49 -0.67
C ARG A 109 -14.75 1.84 -0.08
N SER A 110 -14.77 0.51 0.04
CA SER A 110 -15.94 -0.25 0.46
C SER A 110 -15.64 -1.09 1.69
N ALA A 111 -16.54 -1.01 2.68
CA ALA A 111 -16.52 -1.89 3.83
C ALA A 111 -16.78 -3.36 3.45
N ALA A 112 -17.57 -3.62 2.39
CA ALA A 112 -17.77 -4.97 1.89
C ALA A 112 -16.50 -5.52 1.23
N HIS A 113 -15.76 -4.69 0.48
CA HIS A 113 -14.46 -5.08 -0.07
C HIS A 113 -13.45 -5.40 1.03
N LYS A 114 -13.37 -4.56 2.06
CA LYS A 114 -12.56 -4.84 3.26
C LYS A 114 -12.90 -6.20 3.85
N LYS A 115 -14.19 -6.43 4.16
CA LYS A 115 -14.65 -7.67 4.76
C LYS A 115 -14.36 -8.89 3.89
N ALA A 116 -14.52 -8.78 2.59
CA ALA A 116 -14.24 -9.87 1.65
C ALA A 116 -12.75 -10.22 1.60
N LEU A 117 -11.86 -9.22 1.62
CA LEU A 117 -10.41 -9.42 1.69
C LEU A 117 -9.99 -10.10 3.00
N GLU A 118 -10.48 -9.60 4.13
CA GLU A 118 -10.16 -10.16 5.45
C GLU A 118 -10.75 -11.56 5.66
N TYR A 119 -11.91 -11.85 5.07
CA TYR A 119 -12.49 -13.20 5.07
C TYR A 119 -11.69 -14.17 4.20
N ALA A 120 -11.25 -13.73 3.01
CA ALA A 120 -10.49 -14.57 2.09
C ALA A 120 -9.07 -14.86 2.59
N GLU A 121 -8.46 -13.92 3.31
CA GLU A 121 -7.11 -14.07 3.86
C GLU A 121 -7.00 -13.38 5.24
N PRO A 122 -7.06 -14.17 6.33
CA PRO A 122 -6.94 -13.66 7.69
C PRO A 122 -5.62 -12.92 7.97
N ALA A 123 -4.55 -13.20 7.23
CA ALA A 123 -3.29 -12.48 7.40
C ALA A 123 -3.39 -10.99 7.01
N LEU A 124 -4.45 -10.57 6.32
CA LEU A 124 -4.74 -9.17 5.98
C LEU A 124 -5.61 -8.45 7.02
N GLU A 125 -6.10 -9.15 8.04
CA GLU A 125 -6.86 -8.55 9.12
C GLU A 125 -6.09 -7.38 9.77
N ASN A 126 -6.79 -6.27 10.02
CA ASN A 126 -6.23 -5.01 10.56
C ASN A 126 -5.27 -4.25 9.62
N LEU A 127 -4.94 -4.78 8.44
CA LEU A 127 -4.16 -4.07 7.43
C LEU A 127 -5.03 -3.23 6.48
N ILE A 128 -6.30 -3.61 6.33
CA ILE A 128 -7.24 -2.97 5.41
C ILE A 128 -7.99 -1.83 6.12
N VAL A 129 -7.92 -0.63 5.52
CA VAL A 129 -8.55 0.59 6.00
C VAL A 129 -9.59 1.05 4.98
N VAL A 130 -10.82 1.27 5.45
CA VAL A 130 -11.83 1.95 4.64
C VAL A 130 -11.49 3.44 4.66
N MET A 131 -11.23 4.00 3.49
CA MET A 131 -10.84 5.41 3.33
C MET A 131 -12.10 6.25 3.26
N ASP A 132 -12.52 6.90 4.34
CA ASP A 132 -13.72 7.77 4.39
C ASP A 132 -13.51 9.14 3.72
N TRP A 133 -12.28 9.44 3.30
CA TRP A 133 -11.92 10.59 2.45
C TRP A 133 -11.96 10.27 0.95
N CYS A 134 -12.41 9.06 0.60
CA CYS A 134 -12.49 8.48 -0.74
C CYS A 134 -13.81 7.69 -0.85
#